data_AF-A0A2E9N115-F1
#
_entry.id   AF-A0A2E9N115-F1
#
_cell.length_a   1.000
_cell.length_b   1.000
_cell.length_c   1.000
_cell.angle_alpha   90.00
_cell.angle_beta   90.00
_cell.angle_gamma   90.00
#
_symmetry.space_group_name_H-M   'P 1'
#
loop_
_entity.id
_entity.type
_entity.pdbx_description
1 polymer ?
#
loop_
_entity_poly.entity_id
_entity_poly.type
_entity_poly.pdbx_seq_one_letter_code
_entity_poly.pdbx_strand_id
1 'polypeptide(L)'
;MAVFLIGGLFFLIGLAGLFTPEEFASGLGLSLVSAEGAGSVRAMIGAHYLAMAAVCVFAMLRQQPVLLLPVAAIELVMVIARGVAAANGEFGTSTLVPTIIEVVAAAVLLTAALRRPASK
;
A
#
# COMPACT_ATOMS: atom_id res chain seq x y z
N MET A 1 4.19 -15.44 7.93
CA MET A 1 4.20 -15.71 6.47
C MET A 1 3.39 -14.67 5.70
N ALA A 2 2.10 -14.45 6.01
CA ALA A 2 1.26 -13.46 5.32
C ALA A 2 1.82 -12.02 5.30
N VAL A 3 2.39 -11.53 6.41
CA VAL A 3 3.02 -10.19 6.47
C VAL A 3 4.20 -10.06 5.49
N PHE A 4 4.95 -11.14 5.26
CA PHE A 4 6.07 -11.13 4.32
C PHE A 4 5.58 -10.98 2.87
N LEU A 5 4.45 -11.63 2.55
CA LEU A 5 3.81 -11.50 1.24
C LEU A 5 3.29 -10.08 1.01
N ILE A 6 2.67 -9.46 2.02
CA ILE A 6 2.21 -8.07 1.95
C ILE A 6 3.40 -7.10 1.80
N GLY A 7 4.46 -7.27 2.60
CA GLY A 7 5.67 -6.46 2.45
C GLY A 7 6.32 -6.62 1.06
N GLY A 8 6.36 -7.84 0.54
CA GLY A 8 6.84 -8.12 -0.83
C GLY A 8 5.95 -7.49 -1.91
N LEU A 9 4.63 -7.50 -1.73
CA LEU A 9 3.71 -6.84 -2.65
C LEU A 9 3.91 -5.32 -2.66
N PHE A 10 4.00 -4.69 -1.49
CA PHE A 10 4.33 -3.26 -1.39
C PHE A 10 5.68 -2.95 -2.02
N PHE A 11 6.67 -3.82 -1.87
CA PHE A 11 7.95 -3.65 -2.52
C PHE A 11 7.81 -3.61 -4.06
N LEU A 12 7.07 -4.56 -4.64
CA LEU A 12 6.84 -4.61 -6.09
C LEU A 12 6.06 -3.40 -6.60
N ILE A 13 4.99 -2.99 -5.91
CA ILE A 13 4.22 -1.79 -6.25
C ILE A 13 5.11 -0.55 -6.17
N GLY A 14 5.90 -0.44 -5.11
CA GLY A 14 6.83 0.66 -4.90
C GLY A 14 7.89 0.76 -5.99
N LEU A 15 8.45 -0.36 -6.43
CA LEU A 15 9.38 -0.40 -7.56
C LEU A 15 8.71 0.05 -8.87
N ALA A 16 7.49 -0.42 -9.15
CA ALA A 16 6.74 -0.02 -10.33
C ALA A 16 6.44 1.50 -10.32
N GLY A 17 5.97 2.04 -9.20
CA GLY A 17 5.74 3.48 -9.05
C GLY A 17 7.02 4.32 -9.13
N LEU A 18 8.17 3.78 -8.72
CA LEU A 18 9.46 4.49 -8.72
C LEU A 18 10.14 4.48 -10.09
N PHE A 19 10.14 3.34 -10.78
CA PHE A 19 10.90 3.15 -12.01
C PHE A 19 10.06 3.27 -13.28
N THR A 20 8.77 2.95 -13.23
CA THR A 20 7.84 3.00 -14.37
C THR A 20 6.58 3.82 -14.03
N PRO A 21 6.71 5.10 -13.62
CA PRO A 21 5.57 5.86 -13.08
C PRO A 21 4.47 6.16 -14.10
N GLU A 22 4.79 6.30 -15.39
CA GLU A 22 3.80 6.54 -16.45
C GLU A 22 2.91 5.33 -16.68
N GLU A 23 3.53 4.15 -16.89
CA GLU A 23 2.80 2.89 -17.01
C GLU A 23 2.00 2.59 -15.74
N PHE A 24 2.60 2.79 -14.57
CA PHE A 24 1.93 2.59 -13.30
C PHE A 24 0.74 3.52 -13.12
N ALA A 25 0.89 4.82 -13.38
CA ALA A 25 -0.20 5.80 -13.33
C ALA A 25 -1.33 5.44 -14.30
N SER A 26 -1.00 5.04 -15.53
CA SER A 26 -1.99 4.60 -16.52
C SER A 26 -2.78 3.37 -16.05
N GLY A 27 -2.13 2.42 -15.37
CA GLY A 27 -2.78 1.26 -14.77
C GLY A 27 -3.75 1.61 -13.64
N LEU A 28 -3.55 2.76 -12.98
CA LEU A 28 -4.47 3.32 -12.00
C LEU A 28 -5.58 4.21 -12.61
N GLY A 29 -5.57 4.39 -13.93
CA GLY A 29 -6.49 5.30 -14.64
C GLY A 29 -6.08 6.78 -14.55
N LEU A 30 -4.83 7.07 -14.19
CA LEU A 30 -4.27 8.42 -14.14
C LEU A 30 -3.54 8.73 -15.46
N SER A 31 -3.71 9.95 -15.96
CA SER A 31 -2.94 10.48 -17.09
C SER A 31 -1.94 11.51 -16.60
N LEU A 32 -0.66 11.32 -16.91
CA LEU A 32 0.39 12.26 -16.55
C LEU A 32 0.54 13.29 -17.66
N VAL A 33 0.40 14.57 -17.32
CA VAL A 33 0.43 15.68 -18.27
C VAL A 33 1.83 16.29 -18.39
N SER A 34 2.76 15.93 -17.51
CA SER A 34 4.10 16.50 -17.44
C SER A 34 5.11 15.57 -16.76
N ALA A 35 6.40 15.86 -16.97
CA ALA A 35 7.50 15.20 -16.27
C ALA A 35 7.43 15.41 -14.74
N GLU A 36 6.90 16.55 -14.28
CA GLU A 36 6.66 16.81 -12.86
C GLU A 36 5.58 15.88 -12.28
N GLY A 37 4.56 15.53 -13.07
CA GLY A 37 3.57 14.51 -12.71
C GLY A 37 4.21 13.14 -12.47
N ALA A 38 5.15 12.73 -13.33
CA ALA A 38 5.92 11.50 -13.13
C ALA A 38 6.81 11.57 -11.88
N GLY A 39 7.41 12.73 -11.59
CA GLY A 39 8.12 12.98 -10.33
C GLY A 39 7.21 12.80 -9.10
N SER A 40 5.99 13.33 -9.17
CA SER A 40 5.00 13.19 -8.10
C SER A 40 4.59 11.74 -7.86
N VAL A 41 4.38 10.94 -8.92
CA VAL A 41 4.06 9.49 -8.76
C VAL A 41 5.19 8.73 -8.10
N ARG A 42 6.45 9.02 -8.48
CA ARG A 42 7.63 8.40 -7.85
C ARG A 42 7.69 8.68 -6.35
N ALA A 43 7.46 9.92 -5.94
CA ALA A 43 7.54 10.34 -4.55
C ALA A 43 6.32 9.89 -3.74
N MET A 44 5.12 10.14 -4.24
CA MET A 44 3.87 9.94 -3.49
C MET A 44 3.39 8.49 -3.51
N ILE A 45 3.72 7.73 -4.55
CA ILE A 45 3.30 6.34 -4.67
C ILE A 45 4.51 5.40 -4.54
N GLY A 46 5.51 5.55 -5.41
CA GLY A 46 6.67 4.66 -5.43
C GLY A 46 7.40 4.58 -4.08
N ALA A 47 7.92 5.72 -3.62
CA ALA A 47 8.63 5.81 -2.34
C ALA A 47 7.72 5.49 -1.14
N HIS A 48 6.44 5.82 -1.21
CA HIS A 48 5.47 5.51 -0.17
C HIS A 48 5.29 3.99 0.04
N TYR A 49 5.04 3.25 -1.04
CA TYR A 49 4.93 1.78 -0.97
C TYR A 49 6.25 1.11 -0.59
N LEU A 50 7.41 1.64 -1.03
CA LEU A 50 8.72 1.15 -0.59
C LEU A 50 8.93 1.39 0.92
N ALA A 51 8.50 2.53 1.45
CA ALA A 51 8.57 2.81 2.88
C ALA A 51 7.69 1.83 3.67
N MET A 52 6.47 1.56 3.22
CA MET A 52 5.59 0.56 3.83
C MET A 52 6.22 -0.84 3.82
N ALA A 53 6.80 -1.24 2.69
CA ALA A 53 7.55 -2.50 2.57
C ALA A 53 8.71 -2.58 3.58
N ALA A 54 9.50 -1.51 3.68
CA ALA A 54 10.61 -1.42 4.62
C ALA A 54 10.15 -1.54 6.08
N VAL A 55 9.03 -0.90 6.44
CA VAL A 55 8.44 -1.03 7.78
C VAL A 55 7.97 -2.46 8.05
N CYS A 56 7.32 -3.11 7.08
CA CYS A 56 6.91 -4.52 7.21
C CYS A 56 8.12 -5.44 7.46
N VAL A 57 9.19 -5.27 6.68
CA VAL A 57 10.43 -6.05 6.84
C VAL A 57 11.08 -5.74 8.20
N PHE A 58 11.18 -4.47 8.58
CA PHE A 58 11.78 -4.06 9.84
C PHE A 58 11.02 -4.61 11.04
N ALA A 59 9.69 -4.51 11.05
CA ALA A 59 8.83 -5.07 12.09
C ALA A 59 9.06 -6.58 12.26
N MET A 60 9.26 -7.30 11.16
CA MET A 60 9.57 -8.72 11.18
C MET A 60 10.97 -9.03 11.72
N LEU A 61 12.00 -8.32 11.24
CA LEU A 61 13.38 -8.50 11.70
C LEU A 61 13.51 -8.20 13.20
N ARG A 62 12.78 -7.20 13.69
CA ARG A 62 12.78 -6.80 15.11
C ARG A 62 11.81 -7.60 15.97
N GLN A 63 10.98 -8.47 15.38
CA GLN A 63 9.90 -9.19 16.07
C GLN A 63 8.97 -8.24 16.85
N GLN A 64 8.72 -7.05 16.29
CA GLN A 64 7.88 -6.01 16.88
C GLN A 64 6.63 -5.81 16.00
N PRO A 65 5.61 -6.67 16.13
CA PRO A 65 4.43 -6.64 15.27
C PRO A 65 3.61 -5.34 15.40
N VAL A 66 3.74 -4.64 16.53
CA VAL A 66 3.11 -3.33 16.76
C VAL A 66 3.54 -2.28 15.73
N LEU A 67 4.73 -2.42 15.14
CA LEU A 67 5.23 -1.52 14.10
C LEU A 67 4.47 -1.67 12.77
N LEU A 68 3.61 -2.69 12.63
CA LEU A 68 2.73 -2.84 11.48
C LEU A 68 1.47 -1.96 11.60
N LEU A 69 1.12 -1.47 12.80
CA LEU A 69 -0.09 -0.65 13.00
C LEU A 69 -0.12 0.61 12.12
N PRO A 70 0.96 1.40 11.99
CA PRO A 70 0.94 2.58 11.12
C PRO A 70 0.67 2.22 9.65
N VAL A 71 1.27 1.13 9.16
CA VAL A 71 1.05 0.66 7.79
C VAL A 71 -0.39 0.19 7.60
N ALA A 72 -0.92 -0.55 8.58
CA ALA A 72 -2.31 -1.01 8.54
C ALA A 72 -3.31 0.16 8.59
N ALA A 73 -2.99 1.22 9.32
CA ALA A 73 -3.80 2.44 9.37
C ALA A 73 -3.81 3.18 8.03
N ILE A 74 -2.65 3.26 7.34
CA ILE A 74 -2.57 3.84 5.99
C ILE A 74 -3.50 3.10 5.04
N GLU A 75 -3.38 1.77 4.97
CA GLU A 75 -4.23 0.94 4.10
C GLU A 75 -5.71 1.07 4.44
N LEU A 76 -6.06 1.12 5.72
CA LEU A 76 -7.45 1.33 6.15
C LEU A 76 -7.99 2.69 5.68
N VAL A 77 -7.19 3.75 5.78
CA VAL A 77 -7.58 5.09 5.31
C VAL A 77 -7.71 5.10 3.78
N MET A 78 -6.86 4.37 3.05
CA MET A 78 -7.03 4.20 1.59
C MET A 78 -8.36 3.53 1.25
N VAL A 79 -8.74 2.45 1.95
CA VAL A 79 -10.05 1.81 1.77
C VAL A 79 -11.20 2.77 2.05
N ILE A 80 -11.09 3.61 3.08
CA ILE A 80 -12.10 4.64 3.37
C ILE A 80 -12.19 5.64 2.20
N ALA A 81 -11.06 6.10 1.67
CA ALA A 81 -11.02 6.98 0.51
C ALA A 81 -11.67 6.33 -0.73
N ARG A 82 -11.49 5.03 -0.93
CA ARG A 82 -12.21 4.27 -1.98
C ARG A 82 -13.72 4.24 -1.75
N GLY A 83 -14.15 4.10 -0.49
CA GLY A 83 -15.57 4.19 -0.13
C GLY A 83 -16.17 5.56 -0.46
N VAL A 84 -15.43 6.64 -0.20
CA VAL A 84 -15.82 8.01 -0.60
C VAL A 84 -15.90 8.13 -2.12
N ALA A 85 -14.89 7.65 -2.85
CA ALA A 85 -14.90 7.66 -4.32
C ALA A 85 -16.10 6.88 -4.89
N ALA A 86 -16.43 5.72 -4.31
CA ALA A 86 -17.61 4.95 -4.71
C ALA A 86 -18.92 5.69 -4.45
N ALA A 87 -19.05 6.37 -3.31
CA ALA A 87 -20.22 7.20 -3.00
C ALA A 87 -20.39 8.36 -3.99
N ASN A 88 -19.29 8.86 -4.57
CA ASN A 88 -19.31 9.93 -5.58
C ASN A 88 -19.43 9.43 -7.03
N GLY A 89 -19.53 8.11 -7.26
CA GLY A 89 -19.57 7.54 -8.61
C GLY A 89 -18.22 7.52 -9.34
N GLU A 90 -17.10 7.70 -8.63
CA GLU A 90 -15.74 7.74 -9.16
C GLU A 90 -15.05 6.36 -9.15
N PHE A 91 -15.75 5.32 -8.68
CA PHE A 91 -15.19 3.97 -8.56
C PHE A 91 -15.28 3.22 -9.89
N GLY A 92 -14.13 3.05 -10.53
CA GLY A 92 -13.97 2.38 -11.83
C GLY A 92 -13.33 1.00 -11.74
N THR A 93 -13.18 0.32 -12.88
CA THR A 93 -12.50 -0.97 -12.95
C THR A 93 -11.01 -0.87 -12.61
N SER A 94 -10.37 0.26 -12.92
CA SER A 94 -8.95 0.53 -12.59
C SER A 94 -8.66 0.59 -11.09
N THR A 95 -9.68 0.86 -10.26
CA THR A 95 -9.51 0.97 -8.81
C THR A 95 -9.75 -0.36 -8.08
N LEU A 96 -10.34 -1.36 -8.75
CA LEU A 96 -10.75 -2.61 -8.12
C LEU A 96 -9.57 -3.43 -7.58
N VAL A 97 -8.51 -3.61 -8.37
CA VAL A 97 -7.31 -4.34 -7.94
C VAL A 97 -6.61 -3.62 -6.77
N PRO A 98 -6.33 -2.30 -6.84
CA PRO A 98 -5.84 -1.55 -5.68
C PRO A 98 -6.72 -1.71 -4.44
N THR A 99 -8.04 -1.60 -4.56
CA THR A 99 -8.95 -1.73 -3.41
C THR A 99 -8.88 -3.12 -2.77
N ILE A 100 -8.77 -4.19 -3.56
CA ILE A 100 -8.62 -5.55 -3.02
C ILE A 100 -7.30 -5.67 -2.24
N ILE A 101 -6.21 -5.13 -2.80
CA ILE A 101 -4.90 -5.13 -2.15
C ILE A 101 -4.98 -4.36 -0.83
N GLU A 102 -5.59 -3.18 -0.83
CA GLU A 102 -5.73 -2.31 0.34
C GLU A 102 -6.53 -3.01 1.46
N VAL A 103 -7.68 -3.62 1.14
CA VAL A 103 -8.51 -4.37 2.10
C VAL A 103 -7.76 -5.56 2.68
N VAL A 104 -7.12 -6.37 1.83
CA VAL A 104 -6.39 -7.57 2.27
C VAL A 104 -5.18 -7.18 3.11
N ALA A 105 -4.42 -6.16 2.69
CA ALA A 105 -3.27 -5.67 3.43
C ALA A 105 -3.67 -5.12 4.80
N ALA A 106 -4.69 -4.27 4.87
CA ALA A 106 -5.22 -3.75 6.13
C ALA A 106 -5.62 -4.88 7.09
N ALA A 107 -6.39 -5.85 6.61
CA ALA A 107 -6.85 -6.99 7.43
C ALA A 107 -5.68 -7.85 7.94
N VAL A 108 -4.72 -8.19 7.06
CA VAL A 108 -3.55 -9.00 7.43
C VAL A 108 -2.66 -8.26 8.43
N LEU A 109 -2.37 -6.98 8.18
CA LEU A 109 -1.47 -6.19 9.01
C LEU A 109 -2.09 -5.88 10.38
N LEU A 110 -3.37 -5.50 10.45
CA LEU A 110 -4.09 -5.32 11.71
C LEU A 110 -4.10 -6.62 12.52
N THR A 111 -4.46 -7.74 11.88
CA THR A 111 -4.50 -9.04 12.57
C THR A 111 -3.13 -9.44 13.08
N ALA A 112 -2.07 -9.22 12.29
CA ALA A 112 -0.70 -9.52 12.69
C ALA A 112 -0.21 -8.62 13.83
N ALA A 113 -0.54 -7.33 13.79
CA ALA A 113 -0.16 -6.36 14.80
C ALA A 113 -0.82 -6.62 16.16
N LEU A 114 -2.08 -7.07 16.15
CA LEU A 114 -2.88 -7.34 17.34
C LEU A 114 -2.60 -8.72 17.96
N ARG A 115 -1.93 -9.63 17.25
CA ARG A 115 -1.47 -10.89 17.83
C ARG A 115 -0.40 -10.57 18.88
N ARG A 116 -0.74 -10.79 20.16
CA ARG A 116 0.23 -10.69 21.26
C ARG A 116 1.42 -11.61 20.96
N PRO A 117 2.67 -11.18 21.21
CA PRO A 117 3.78 -12.11 21.25
C PRO A 117 3.42 -13.21 22.23
N ALA A 118 3.61 -14.48 21.86
CA ALA A 118 3.52 -15.57 22.83
C ALA A 118 4.44 -15.21 24.00
N SER A 119 3.89 -15.08 25.21
CA SER A 119 4.70 -14.88 26.41
C SER A 119 5.72 -16.00 26.44
N LYS A 120 7.01 -15.65 26.39
CA LYS A 120 8.07 -16.57 26.78
C LYS A 120 8.00 -16.80 28.29
#